data_AF-A0A8T5TR49-F1
#
_entry.id   AF-A0A8T5TR49-F1
#
_cell.length_a   1.000
_cell.length_b   1.000
_cell.length_c   1.000
_cell.angle_alpha   90.00
_cell.angle_beta   90.00
_cell.angle_gamma   90.00
#
_symmetry.space_group_name_H-M   'P 1'
#
loop_
_entity.id
_entity.type
_entity.pdbx_description
1 polymer ?
#
loop_
_entity_poly.entity_id
_entity_poly.type
_entity_poly.pdbx_seq_one_letter_code
_entity_poly.pdbx_strand_id
1 'polypeptide(L)'
;RIQKLKKYKCEALMDKLMDKLYICRSCQYAFPKELSKLIDDKVQVYCEMCGTPFSLSGVEFKKPPTRQRRSDTQPYPKYGTGVKDKNNLEKAIEYLNKFDYIPITFYAITILILSFFNFFTSGGIINVINSYLLVLSIVLILIYDLRCISPRVQSKDYDEIALDAICYGILGSIFYGSGVFLLIKGVLILIYSIISHEGEDHNVYRYGLKLKNSINNFSAKAGFVITLLILSNMIIGGLLSNLFSSMFLFFLGLSFIIVPLIILIIDLALKAKIHKKNEFSGADVIGIFILGAISSAFLSIGIFILIKSLILLLLFIGKPIGAVIEKEVKQFQPKSDTSRKIQPTEEEDVLEKKEKNQKIEDKIVPQEQETVELEPEREHFKEIPEEINLIEETSEKNAEIETLEIEKTEEKKEEASVLRLHESLLPVKNEKDKKIVKEYFSKIFNIISKDLRKQILELNIPKKERKSILKELAFLAEEEQLKYFEALKGLYQEIPHKLIERIRKLPNVKPKYYNKLVEELKYMDSAQQLEFVQYLEKSA
;
A
#
# COMPACT_ATOMS: atom_id res chain seq x y z
N ARG A 1 -17.01 -71.37 -42.03
CA ARG A 1 -17.50 -70.60 -40.84
C ARG A 1 -16.37 -70.18 -39.90
N ILE A 2 -15.42 -71.05 -39.53
CA ILE A 2 -14.30 -70.74 -38.63
C ILE A 2 -13.29 -69.72 -39.23
N GLN A 3 -13.05 -69.73 -40.54
CA GLN A 3 -12.20 -68.72 -41.20
C GLN A 3 -12.82 -67.31 -41.22
N LYS A 4 -14.16 -67.19 -41.32
CA LYS A 4 -14.85 -65.89 -41.20
C LYS A 4 -14.71 -65.31 -39.78
N LEU A 5 -14.77 -66.16 -38.74
CA LEU A 5 -14.57 -65.74 -37.35
C LEU A 5 -13.14 -65.28 -37.04
N LYS A 6 -12.11 -65.85 -37.68
CA LYS A 6 -10.72 -65.36 -37.52
C LYS A 6 -10.48 -64.01 -38.20
N LYS A 7 -11.12 -63.74 -39.35
CA LYS A 7 -10.99 -62.46 -40.07
C LYS A 7 -11.61 -61.29 -39.28
N TYR A 8 -12.84 -61.47 -38.77
CA TYR A 8 -13.49 -60.44 -37.93
C TYR A 8 -12.77 -60.20 -36.60
N LYS A 9 -12.13 -61.23 -36.02
CA LYS A 9 -11.39 -61.08 -34.77
C LYS A 9 -10.04 -60.37 -34.96
N CYS A 10 -9.42 -60.44 -36.15
CA CYS A 10 -8.20 -59.69 -36.46
C CYS A 10 -8.49 -58.22 -36.83
N GLU A 11 -9.57 -57.94 -37.57
CA GLU A 11 -9.99 -56.56 -37.89
C GLU A 11 -10.42 -55.80 -36.62
N ALA A 12 -11.16 -56.45 -35.71
CA ALA A 12 -11.56 -55.85 -34.43
C ALA A 12 -10.41 -55.68 -33.40
N LEU A 13 -9.27 -56.37 -33.60
CA LEU A 13 -8.07 -56.22 -32.77
C LEU A 13 -7.11 -55.17 -33.32
N MET A 14 -7.03 -55.00 -34.64
CA MET A 14 -6.24 -53.93 -35.26
C MET A 14 -6.84 -52.54 -35.00
N ASP A 15 -8.17 -52.39 -34.98
CA ASP A 15 -8.84 -51.13 -34.63
C ASP A 15 -8.65 -50.73 -33.14
N LYS A 16 -8.22 -51.66 -32.28
CA LYS A 16 -7.99 -51.43 -30.85
C LYS A 16 -6.54 -51.06 -30.50
N LEU A 17 -5.62 -51.06 -31.46
CA LEU A 17 -4.17 -50.93 -31.22
C LEU A 17 -3.50 -49.74 -31.94
N MET A 18 -4.24 -48.98 -32.75
CA MET A 18 -3.75 -47.72 -33.33
C MET A 18 -4.26 -46.56 -32.47
N ASP A 19 -3.41 -46.07 -31.55
CA ASP A 19 -3.70 -44.85 -30.79
C ASP A 19 -3.83 -43.68 -31.76
N LYS A 20 -5.07 -43.22 -32.00
CA LYS A 20 -5.33 -42.06 -32.86
C LYS A 20 -4.74 -40.81 -32.21
N LEU A 21 -3.81 -40.18 -32.92
CA LEU A 21 -3.21 -38.92 -32.50
C LEU A 21 -4.13 -37.76 -32.93
N TYR A 22 -4.70 -37.04 -31.96
CA TYR A 22 -5.50 -35.85 -32.20
C TYR A 22 -4.64 -34.61 -32.00
N ILE A 23 -4.72 -33.65 -32.95
CA ILE A 23 -3.91 -32.43 -32.95
C ILE A 23 -4.82 -31.20 -33.00
N CYS A 24 -4.53 -30.18 -32.19
CA CYS A 24 -5.23 -28.91 -32.21
C CYS A 24 -4.93 -28.14 -33.51
N ARG A 25 -5.97 -27.74 -34.26
CA ARG A 25 -5.80 -26.95 -35.49
C ARG A 25 -5.17 -25.57 -35.27
N SER A 26 -5.35 -24.97 -34.10
CA SER A 26 -4.90 -23.59 -33.83
C SER A 26 -3.45 -23.50 -33.38
N CYS A 27 -3.00 -24.40 -32.50
CA CYS A 27 -1.65 -24.34 -31.90
C CYS A 27 -0.80 -25.60 -32.14
N GLN A 28 -1.29 -26.56 -32.92
CA GLN A 28 -0.62 -27.84 -33.22
C GLN A 28 -0.30 -28.71 -31.99
N TYR A 29 -0.87 -28.40 -30.83
CA TYR A 29 -0.73 -29.23 -29.63
C TYR A 29 -1.37 -30.62 -29.82
N ALA A 30 -0.62 -31.68 -29.51
CA ALA A 30 -1.11 -33.05 -29.54
C ALA A 30 -1.84 -33.38 -28.22
N PHE A 31 -3.06 -33.86 -28.32
CA PHE A 31 -3.87 -34.16 -27.13
C PHE A 31 -3.34 -35.43 -26.42
N PRO A 32 -3.24 -35.42 -25.08
CA PRO A 32 -2.90 -36.61 -24.31
C PRO A 32 -3.98 -37.70 -24.46
N LYS A 33 -3.58 -38.97 -24.28
CA LYS A 33 -4.43 -40.16 -24.53
C LYS A 33 -5.76 -40.14 -23.77
N GLU A 34 -5.81 -39.50 -22.61
CA GLU A 34 -7.01 -39.34 -21.79
C GLU A 34 -8.07 -38.47 -22.50
N LEU A 35 -7.63 -37.38 -23.12
CA LEU A 35 -8.48 -36.49 -23.90
C LEU A 35 -8.86 -37.09 -25.25
N SER A 36 -7.97 -37.89 -25.86
CA SER A 36 -8.27 -38.65 -27.08
C SER A 36 -9.47 -39.59 -26.91
N LYS A 37 -9.58 -40.27 -25.76
CA LYS A 37 -10.75 -41.12 -25.45
C LYS A 37 -12.04 -40.30 -25.37
N LEU A 38 -12.00 -39.11 -24.79
CA LEU A 38 -13.17 -38.23 -24.70
C LEU A 38 -13.58 -37.70 -26.08
N ILE A 39 -12.61 -37.44 -26.97
CA ILE A 39 -12.86 -37.06 -28.36
C ILE A 39 -13.52 -38.22 -29.12
N ASP A 40 -13.04 -39.45 -28.94
CA ASP A 40 -13.63 -40.66 -29.53
C ASP A 40 -15.08 -40.89 -29.04
N ASP A 41 -15.36 -40.58 -27.76
CA ASP A 41 -16.70 -40.62 -27.17
C ASP A 41 -17.59 -39.43 -27.57
N LYS A 42 -17.12 -38.59 -28.50
CA LYS A 42 -17.79 -37.37 -29.00
C LYS A 42 -18.11 -36.37 -27.89
N VAL A 43 -17.28 -36.27 -26.86
CA VAL A 43 -17.38 -35.23 -25.82
C VAL A 43 -16.55 -34.02 -26.24
N GLN A 44 -17.09 -32.80 -26.10
CA GLN A 44 -16.37 -31.58 -26.45
C GLN A 44 -15.16 -31.39 -25.53
N VAL A 45 -13.96 -31.43 -26.11
CA VAL A 45 -12.69 -31.13 -25.43
C VAL A 45 -12.17 -29.75 -25.87
N TYR A 46 -11.42 -29.08 -25.00
CA TYR A 46 -10.76 -27.81 -25.26
C TYR A 46 -9.24 -28.00 -25.21
N CYS A 47 -8.50 -27.28 -26.06
CA CYS A 47 -7.05 -27.33 -26.05
C CYS A 47 -6.49 -26.70 -24.77
N GLU A 48 -5.59 -27.40 -24.08
CA GLU A 48 -4.96 -26.94 -22.83
C GLU A 48 -4.04 -25.72 -23.05
N MET A 49 -3.46 -25.58 -24.25
CA MET A 49 -2.52 -24.49 -24.55
C MET A 49 -3.20 -23.20 -25.01
N CYS A 50 -4.26 -23.28 -25.82
CA CYS A 50 -4.89 -22.09 -26.42
C CYS A 50 -6.38 -21.94 -26.11
N GLY A 51 -6.99 -22.88 -25.38
CA GLY A 51 -8.40 -22.82 -24.98
C GLY A 51 -9.41 -23.04 -26.12
N THR A 52 -8.97 -23.27 -27.36
CA THR A 52 -9.89 -23.44 -28.49
C THR A 52 -10.59 -24.82 -28.43
N PRO A 53 -11.90 -24.90 -28.73
CA PRO A 53 -12.62 -26.16 -28.78
C PRO A 53 -12.09 -27.05 -29.91
N PHE A 54 -11.91 -28.33 -29.63
CA PHE A 54 -11.54 -29.31 -30.64
C PHE A 54 -12.70 -29.52 -31.62
N SER A 55 -12.41 -29.56 -32.93
CA SER A 55 -13.41 -29.76 -33.99
C SER A 55 -12.93 -30.78 -35.01
N LEU A 56 -13.82 -31.72 -35.37
CA LEU A 56 -13.65 -32.70 -36.43
C LEU A 56 -14.76 -32.48 -37.45
N SER A 57 -14.39 -32.38 -38.73
CA SER A 57 -15.34 -32.14 -39.81
C SER A 57 -16.40 -33.25 -39.84
N GLY A 58 -17.68 -32.88 -39.76
CA GLY A 58 -18.80 -33.83 -39.80
C GLY A 58 -19.16 -34.51 -38.48
N VAL A 59 -18.55 -34.10 -37.35
CA VAL A 59 -18.88 -34.65 -36.01
C VAL A 59 -19.43 -33.54 -35.12
N GLU A 60 -20.66 -33.73 -34.63
CA GLU A 60 -21.22 -32.90 -33.54
C GLU A 60 -20.81 -33.48 -32.18
N PHE A 61 -20.09 -32.68 -31.40
CA PHE A 61 -19.67 -33.05 -30.05
C PHE A 61 -20.77 -32.73 -29.03
N LYS A 62 -21.00 -33.68 -28.12
CA LYS A 62 -21.83 -33.48 -26.94
C LYS A 62 -21.08 -32.53 -25.99
N LYS A 63 -21.74 -31.43 -25.60
CA LYS A 63 -21.22 -30.60 -24.51
C LYS A 63 -21.13 -31.48 -23.26
N PRO A 64 -20.01 -31.47 -22.51
CA PRO A 64 -19.94 -32.18 -21.25
C PRO A 64 -21.12 -31.72 -20.38
N PRO A 65 -21.74 -32.62 -19.59
CA PRO A 65 -22.81 -32.22 -18.69
C PRO A 65 -22.25 -31.10 -17.82
N THR A 66 -22.68 -29.88 -18.10
CA THR A 66 -22.39 -28.73 -17.26
C THR A 66 -22.97 -29.12 -15.92
N ARG A 67 -22.11 -29.53 -15.00
CA ARG A 67 -22.47 -29.64 -13.59
C ARG A 67 -22.96 -28.24 -13.29
N GLN A 68 -24.28 -28.05 -13.28
CA GLN A 68 -24.91 -26.84 -12.77
C GLN A 68 -24.20 -26.66 -11.44
N ARG A 69 -23.36 -25.64 -11.40
CA ARG A 69 -22.62 -25.26 -10.21
C ARG A 69 -23.73 -24.77 -9.30
N ARG A 70 -24.37 -25.70 -8.57
CA ARG A 70 -25.13 -25.38 -7.38
C ARG A 70 -24.18 -24.50 -6.60
N SER A 71 -24.54 -23.24 -6.51
CA SER A 71 -23.84 -22.21 -5.75
C SER A 71 -23.91 -22.47 -4.24
N ASP A 72 -24.15 -23.72 -3.82
CA ASP A 72 -24.04 -24.21 -2.45
C ASP A 72 -22.58 -24.44 -2.06
N THR A 73 -21.68 -23.62 -2.59
CA THR A 73 -20.50 -23.26 -1.79
C THR A 73 -21.03 -22.24 -0.80
N GLN A 74 -21.57 -22.71 0.32
CA GLN A 74 -21.63 -21.86 1.49
C GLN A 74 -20.22 -21.27 1.65
N PRO A 75 -20.06 -19.94 1.62
CA PRO A 75 -18.80 -19.37 2.03
C PRO A 75 -18.59 -19.86 3.45
N TYR A 76 -17.53 -20.63 3.68
CA TYR A 76 -17.00 -20.79 5.02
C TYR A 76 -16.97 -19.39 5.61
N PRO A 77 -17.52 -19.16 6.82
CA PRO A 77 -17.40 -17.87 7.46
C PRO A 77 -15.92 -17.69 7.78
N LYS A 78 -15.19 -17.08 6.83
CA LYS A 78 -14.12 -16.16 7.18
C LYS A 78 -14.73 -15.26 8.25
N TYR A 79 -13.98 -14.98 9.29
CA TYR A 79 -14.31 -14.06 10.37
C TYR A 79 -14.48 -12.59 9.89
N GLY A 80 -15.12 -12.37 8.73
CA GLY A 80 -15.62 -11.09 8.30
C GLY A 80 -16.99 -10.89 8.90
N THR A 81 -17.20 -9.72 9.51
CA THR A 81 -18.50 -9.16 9.88
C THR A 81 -19.62 -9.66 8.97
N GLY A 82 -20.67 -10.24 9.57
CA GLY A 82 -21.69 -10.96 8.83
C GLY A 82 -22.41 -10.05 7.82
N VAL A 83 -22.99 -10.63 6.78
CA VAL A 83 -23.85 -9.91 5.81
C VAL A 83 -24.92 -9.05 6.52
N LYS A 84 -25.35 -9.50 7.71
CA LYS A 84 -26.25 -8.77 8.60
C LYS A 84 -25.65 -7.45 9.12
N ASP A 85 -24.36 -7.44 9.47
CA ASP A 85 -23.66 -6.25 9.99
C ASP A 85 -23.47 -5.21 8.89
N LYS A 86 -23.15 -5.64 7.66
CA LYS A 86 -23.09 -4.76 6.48
C LYS A 86 -24.44 -4.07 6.22
N ASN A 87 -25.53 -4.84 6.23
CA ASN A 87 -26.88 -4.29 6.05
C ASN A 87 -27.30 -3.33 7.18
N ASN A 88 -26.87 -3.59 8.42
CA ASN A 88 -27.15 -2.70 9.54
C ASN A 88 -26.38 -1.37 9.42
N LEU A 89 -25.11 -1.44 9.01
CA LEU A 89 -24.26 -0.27 8.81
C LEU A 89 -24.80 0.61 7.67
N GLU A 90 -25.19 0.00 6.56
CA GLU A 90 -25.83 0.70 5.43
C GLU A 90 -27.10 1.44 5.85
N LYS A 91 -28.00 0.75 6.58
CA LYS A 91 -29.21 1.38 7.13
C LYS A 91 -28.90 2.54 8.07
N ALA A 92 -27.85 2.43 8.90
CA ALA A 92 -27.42 3.50 9.78
C ALA A 92 -26.92 4.72 9.00
N ILE A 93 -26.13 4.50 7.94
CA ILE A 93 -25.65 5.57 7.04
C ILE A 93 -26.83 6.24 6.33
N GLU A 94 -27.77 5.48 5.78
CA GLU A 94 -28.97 6.02 5.13
C GLU A 94 -29.85 6.80 6.10
N TYR A 95 -30.00 6.32 7.34
CA TYR A 95 -30.75 7.03 8.37
C TYR A 95 -30.06 8.37 8.68
N LEU A 96 -28.75 8.38 8.96
CA LEU A 96 -28.01 9.61 9.24
C LEU A 96 -28.08 10.61 8.09
N ASN A 97 -28.01 10.14 6.84
CA ASN A 97 -28.11 10.98 5.64
C ASN A 97 -29.46 11.72 5.50
N LYS A 98 -30.50 11.29 6.23
CA LYS A 98 -31.81 11.98 6.26
C LYS A 98 -31.89 13.05 7.33
N PHE A 99 -31.01 13.04 8.33
CA PHE A 99 -31.12 13.87 9.53
C PHE A 99 -29.91 14.78 9.80
N ASP A 100 -28.75 14.48 9.22
CA ASP A 100 -27.49 15.19 9.41
C ASP A 100 -27.54 16.70 9.09
N TYR A 101 -28.34 17.11 8.12
CA TYR A 101 -28.49 18.53 7.77
C TYR A 101 -29.30 19.34 8.80
N ILE A 102 -30.12 18.70 9.63
CA ILE A 102 -31.06 19.39 10.53
C ILE A 102 -30.30 20.19 11.61
N PRO A 103 -29.34 19.62 12.37
CA PRO A 103 -28.58 20.37 13.37
C PRO A 103 -27.81 21.55 12.77
N ILE A 104 -27.23 21.36 11.58
CA ILE A 104 -26.47 22.40 10.86
C ILE A 104 -27.40 23.54 10.44
N THR A 105 -28.56 23.21 9.88
CA THR A 105 -29.56 24.20 9.44
C THR A 105 -30.15 24.97 10.62
N PHE A 106 -30.51 24.25 11.70
CA PHE A 106 -31.01 24.85 12.93
C PHE A 106 -30.01 25.86 13.52
N TYR A 107 -28.73 25.48 13.57
CA TYR A 107 -27.66 26.35 14.04
C TYR A 107 -27.48 27.59 13.15
N ALA A 108 -27.51 27.44 11.82
CA ALA A 108 -27.46 28.57 10.90
C ALA A 108 -28.62 29.56 11.10
N ILE A 109 -29.84 29.05 11.29
CA ILE A 109 -31.03 29.86 11.57
C ILE A 109 -30.89 30.59 12.92
N THR A 110 -30.36 29.90 13.94
CA THR A 110 -30.15 30.51 15.27
C THR A 110 -29.15 31.66 15.19
N ILE A 111 -28.05 31.52 14.44
CA ILE A 111 -27.10 32.63 14.22
C ILE A 111 -27.78 33.79 13.49
N LEU A 112 -28.59 33.51 12.47
CA LEU A 112 -29.32 34.54 11.72
C LEU A 112 -30.27 35.34 12.62
N ILE A 113 -31.04 34.65 13.46
CA ILE A 113 -31.96 35.26 14.42
C ILE A 113 -31.17 36.08 15.45
N LEU A 114 -30.09 35.52 16.01
CA LEU A 114 -29.25 36.20 16.98
C LEU A 114 -28.58 37.45 16.38
N SER A 115 -28.13 37.35 15.13
CA SER A 115 -27.57 38.49 14.37
C SER A 115 -28.61 39.59 14.18
N PHE A 116 -29.86 39.22 13.89
CA PHE A 116 -30.95 40.18 13.75
C PHE A 116 -31.20 40.92 15.07
N PHE A 117 -31.28 40.22 16.21
CA PHE A 117 -31.43 40.86 17.51
C PHE A 117 -30.23 41.74 17.89
N ASN A 118 -29.01 41.26 17.66
CA ASN A 118 -27.78 42.01 17.96
C ASN A 118 -27.67 43.30 17.16
N PHE A 119 -28.22 43.34 15.95
CA PHE A 119 -28.28 44.57 15.15
C PHE A 119 -29.11 45.67 15.83
N PHE A 120 -30.22 45.33 16.49
CA PHE A 120 -31.09 46.29 17.17
C PHE A 120 -30.59 46.72 18.56
N THR A 121 -29.86 45.85 19.27
CA THR A 121 -29.56 46.09 20.69
C THR A 121 -28.26 46.86 20.93
N SER A 122 -27.21 46.71 20.09
CA SER A 122 -25.95 47.49 20.20
C SER A 122 -24.81 47.01 19.28
N GLY A 123 -24.95 45.87 18.59
CA GLY A 123 -23.83 45.18 17.95
C GLY A 123 -23.20 45.86 16.73
N GLY A 124 -23.83 46.91 16.21
CA GLY A 124 -23.36 47.63 15.03
C GLY A 124 -23.26 46.75 13.78
N ILE A 125 -22.79 47.35 12.69
CA ILE A 125 -22.66 46.68 11.38
C ILE A 125 -21.62 45.54 11.41
N ILE A 126 -20.61 45.63 12.28
CA ILE A 126 -19.51 44.67 12.38
C ILE A 126 -20.00 43.29 12.83
N ASN A 127 -20.86 43.23 13.86
CA ASN A 127 -21.41 41.95 14.34
C ASN A 127 -22.33 41.29 13.30
N VAL A 128 -23.01 42.09 12.49
CA VAL A 128 -23.84 41.60 11.38
C VAL A 128 -22.96 40.97 10.31
N ILE A 129 -21.92 41.67 9.85
CA ILE A 129 -20.95 41.13 8.86
C ILE A 129 -20.36 39.81 9.37
N ASN A 130 -19.93 39.77 10.62
CA ASN A 130 -19.36 38.58 11.23
C ASN A 130 -20.34 37.39 11.23
N SER A 131 -21.59 37.63 11.64
CA SER A 131 -22.63 36.60 11.65
C SER A 131 -22.93 36.09 10.24
N TYR A 132 -22.94 36.97 9.23
CA TYR A 132 -23.11 36.57 7.83
C TYR A 132 -21.94 35.71 7.32
N LEU A 133 -20.69 35.99 7.71
CA LEU A 133 -19.54 35.15 7.34
C LEU A 133 -19.64 33.75 7.96
N LEU A 134 -20.06 33.66 9.21
CA LEU A 134 -20.31 32.38 9.89
C LEU A 134 -21.44 31.60 9.20
N VAL A 135 -22.57 32.24 8.94
CA VAL A 135 -23.71 31.63 8.24
C VAL A 135 -23.31 31.19 6.83
N LEU A 136 -22.55 32.00 6.09
CA LEU A 136 -22.05 31.64 4.77
C LEU A 136 -21.17 30.39 4.83
N SER A 137 -20.28 30.30 5.83
CA SER A 137 -19.43 29.13 6.04
C SER A 137 -20.25 27.87 6.30
N ILE A 138 -21.27 27.96 7.16
CA ILE A 138 -22.19 26.85 7.46
C ILE A 138 -22.99 26.43 6.23
N VAL A 139 -23.53 27.41 5.49
CA VAL A 139 -24.29 27.18 4.26
C VAL A 139 -23.42 26.51 3.20
N LEU A 140 -22.15 26.86 3.07
CA LEU A 140 -21.22 26.19 2.14
C LEU A 140 -20.98 24.73 2.51
N ILE A 141 -20.86 24.41 3.81
CA ILE A 141 -20.78 23.02 4.29
C ILE A 141 -22.05 22.26 3.94
N LEU A 142 -23.21 22.85 4.21
CA LEU A 142 -24.53 22.28 3.92
C LEU A 142 -24.73 22.03 2.41
N ILE A 143 -24.39 23.01 1.57
CA ILE A 143 -24.47 22.88 0.11
C ILE A 143 -23.55 21.75 -0.37
N TYR A 144 -22.36 21.61 0.22
CA TYR A 144 -21.46 20.52 -0.14
C TYR A 144 -22.04 19.15 0.23
N ASP A 145 -22.56 19.01 1.45
CA ASP A 145 -23.19 17.75 1.88
C ASP A 145 -24.40 17.39 1.00
N LEU A 146 -25.32 18.32 0.77
CA LEU A 146 -26.52 18.08 -0.04
C LEU A 146 -26.23 17.81 -1.53
N ARG A 147 -25.19 18.42 -2.12
CA ARG A 147 -24.89 18.26 -3.55
C ARG A 147 -23.87 17.18 -3.86
N CYS A 148 -22.96 16.87 -2.94
CA CYS A 148 -21.85 15.95 -3.19
C CYS A 148 -21.96 14.68 -2.34
N ILE A 149 -22.15 14.81 -1.03
CA ILE A 149 -22.11 13.65 -0.11
C ILE A 149 -23.42 12.87 -0.16
N SER A 150 -24.56 13.54 0.07
CA SER A 150 -25.87 12.90 0.18
C SER A 150 -26.29 12.14 -1.09
N PRO A 151 -26.11 12.66 -2.31
CA PRO A 151 -26.44 11.92 -3.53
C PRO A 151 -25.57 10.67 -3.72
N ARG A 152 -24.29 10.74 -3.32
CA ARG A 152 -23.36 9.61 -3.43
C ARG A 152 -23.58 8.55 -2.35
N VAL A 153 -24.11 8.94 -1.20
CA VAL A 153 -24.64 7.99 -0.20
C VAL A 153 -25.85 7.23 -0.78
N GLN A 154 -26.74 7.92 -1.51
CA GLN A 154 -27.90 7.29 -2.15
C GLN A 154 -27.51 6.36 -3.31
N SER A 155 -26.45 6.69 -4.05
CA SER A 155 -25.91 5.82 -5.11
C SER A 155 -25.03 4.68 -4.59
N LYS A 156 -24.78 4.62 -3.27
CA LYS A 156 -23.90 3.63 -2.60
C LYS A 156 -22.43 3.71 -3.01
N ASP A 157 -21.97 4.86 -3.52
CA ASP A 157 -20.58 5.10 -3.92
C ASP A 157 -19.73 5.59 -2.74
N TYR A 158 -19.72 4.83 -1.65
CA TYR A 158 -19.13 5.20 -0.36
C TYR A 158 -17.62 5.51 -0.43
N ASP A 159 -16.88 4.77 -1.25
CA ASP A 159 -15.43 4.89 -1.36
C ASP A 159 -14.97 6.24 -1.90
N GLU A 160 -15.83 6.94 -2.65
CA GLU A 160 -15.48 8.23 -3.23
C GLU A 160 -15.78 9.41 -2.29
N ILE A 161 -16.46 9.19 -1.18
CA ILE A 161 -16.94 10.25 -0.27
C ILE A 161 -16.53 10.06 1.18
N ALA A 162 -15.85 8.96 1.52
CA ALA A 162 -15.44 8.68 2.90
C ALA A 162 -14.66 9.84 3.51
N LEU A 163 -13.67 10.36 2.78
CA LEU A 163 -12.84 11.47 3.25
C LEU A 163 -13.60 12.82 3.23
N ASP A 164 -14.44 13.04 2.21
CA ASP A 164 -15.28 14.25 2.11
C ASP A 164 -16.14 14.43 3.37
N ALA A 165 -16.88 13.38 3.76
CA ALA A 165 -17.78 13.44 4.90
C ALA A 165 -17.05 13.63 6.23
N ILE A 166 -15.89 12.99 6.41
CA ILE A 166 -15.06 13.20 7.61
C ILE A 166 -14.54 14.63 7.67
N CYS A 167 -13.96 15.15 6.58
CA CYS A 167 -13.37 16.48 6.57
C CYS A 167 -14.41 17.59 6.75
N TYR A 168 -15.56 17.51 6.05
CA TYR A 168 -16.65 18.47 6.26
C TYR A 168 -17.34 18.28 7.61
N GLY A 169 -17.39 17.06 8.15
CA GLY A 169 -17.83 16.78 9.51
C GLY A 169 -16.97 17.51 10.55
N ILE A 170 -15.63 17.39 10.44
CA ILE A 170 -14.67 18.11 11.31
C ILE A 170 -14.87 19.63 11.19
N LEU A 171 -14.98 20.16 9.97
CA LEU A 171 -15.24 21.60 9.76
C LEU A 171 -16.58 22.03 10.37
N GLY A 172 -17.63 21.22 10.21
CA GLY A 172 -18.94 21.46 10.83
C GLY A 172 -18.87 21.41 12.36
N SER A 173 -18.03 20.55 12.94
CA SER A 173 -17.87 20.44 14.40
C SER A 173 -17.24 21.69 15.02
N ILE A 174 -16.47 22.49 14.26
CA ILE A 174 -15.96 23.79 14.72
C ILE A 174 -17.11 24.76 15.06
N PHE A 175 -18.26 24.62 14.38
CA PHE A 175 -19.47 25.38 14.64
C PHE A 175 -20.28 24.76 15.78
N TYR A 176 -19.76 24.84 17.01
CA TYR A 176 -20.42 24.37 18.24
C TYR A 176 -20.91 22.91 18.16
N GLY A 177 -20.17 22.04 17.47
CA GLY A 177 -20.53 20.63 17.32
C GLY A 177 -21.68 20.34 16.36
N SER A 178 -22.18 21.32 15.60
CA SER A 178 -23.28 21.10 14.64
C SER A 178 -22.95 20.04 13.58
N GLY A 179 -21.68 19.87 13.23
CA GLY A 179 -21.20 18.84 12.29
C GLY A 179 -21.00 17.43 12.85
N VAL A 180 -21.30 17.16 14.13
CA VAL A 180 -21.04 15.83 14.74
C VAL A 180 -21.78 14.71 14.01
N PHE A 181 -23.03 14.91 13.58
CA PHE A 181 -23.77 13.89 12.83
C PHE A 181 -23.16 13.60 11.46
N LEU A 182 -22.68 14.64 10.76
CA LEU A 182 -21.95 14.50 9.51
C LEU A 182 -20.61 13.76 9.71
N LEU A 183 -19.92 14.02 10.83
CA LEU A 183 -18.70 13.32 11.19
C LEU A 183 -18.96 11.84 11.49
N ILE A 184 -19.99 11.52 12.29
CA ILE A 184 -20.39 10.12 12.57
C ILE A 184 -20.73 9.40 11.27
N LYS A 185 -21.50 10.04 10.38
CA LYS A 185 -21.80 9.53 9.03
C LYS A 185 -20.51 9.25 8.25
N GLY A 186 -19.55 10.17 8.24
CA GLY A 186 -18.26 9.97 7.59
C GLY A 186 -17.46 8.79 8.15
N VAL A 187 -17.41 8.64 9.47
CA VAL A 187 -16.75 7.50 10.13
C VAL A 187 -17.42 6.18 9.75
N LEU A 188 -18.75 6.11 9.74
CA LEU A 188 -19.49 4.90 9.34
C LEU A 188 -19.26 4.55 7.87
N ILE A 189 -19.22 5.55 6.97
CA ILE A 189 -18.88 5.36 5.55
C ILE A 189 -17.46 4.80 5.42
N LEU A 190 -16.49 5.32 6.19
CA LEU A 190 -15.11 4.82 6.17
C LEU A 190 -15.02 3.37 6.68
N ILE A 191 -15.70 3.05 7.78
CA ILE A 191 -15.78 1.67 8.30
C ILE A 191 -16.42 0.75 7.24
N TYR A 192 -17.51 1.19 6.61
CA TYR A 192 -18.19 0.43 5.56
C TYR A 192 -17.28 0.17 4.36
N SER A 193 -16.54 1.18 3.92
CA SER A 193 -15.60 1.08 2.80
C SER A 193 -14.48 0.07 3.08
N ILE A 194 -13.91 0.09 4.30
CA ILE A 194 -12.88 -0.88 4.71
C ILE A 194 -13.45 -2.31 4.75
N ILE A 195 -14.60 -2.51 5.39
CA ILE A 195 -15.25 -3.82 5.55
C ILE A 195 -15.75 -4.39 4.19
N SER A 196 -16.14 -3.51 3.28
CA SER A 196 -16.61 -3.92 1.95
C SER A 196 -15.44 -4.31 1.03
N HIS A 197 -14.27 -3.72 1.23
CA HIS A 197 -13.07 -3.99 0.42
C HIS A 197 -12.26 -5.22 0.85
N GLU A 198 -12.56 -5.85 1.98
CA GLU A 198 -11.81 -7.01 2.51
C GLU A 198 -11.99 -8.32 1.69
N GLY A 199 -12.84 -8.32 0.65
CA GLY A 199 -13.20 -9.50 -0.15
C GLY A 199 -12.82 -9.46 -1.63
N GLU A 200 -12.39 -8.33 -2.18
CA GLU A 200 -11.96 -8.20 -3.58
C GLU A 200 -10.44 -8.14 -3.63
N ASP A 201 -9.78 -8.84 -4.57
CA ASP A 201 -8.35 -8.74 -4.85
C ASP A 201 -8.03 -7.32 -5.37
N HIS A 202 -8.04 -6.34 -4.46
CA HIS A 202 -7.96 -4.94 -4.79
C HIS A 202 -6.64 -4.35 -4.31
N ASN A 203 -5.91 -3.90 -5.33
CA ASN A 203 -4.66 -3.20 -5.25
C ASN A 203 -4.88 -1.92 -4.42
N VAL A 204 -4.23 -1.80 -3.25
CA VAL A 204 -4.27 -0.63 -2.33
C VAL A 204 -4.14 0.69 -3.10
N TYR A 205 -3.40 0.66 -4.20
CA TYR A 205 -3.26 1.75 -5.16
C TYR A 205 -4.60 2.30 -5.69
N ARG A 206 -5.55 1.44 -6.07
CA ARG A 206 -6.86 1.84 -6.62
C ARG A 206 -7.70 2.56 -5.57
N TYR A 207 -7.65 2.11 -4.33
CA TYR A 207 -8.30 2.80 -3.21
C TYR A 207 -7.67 4.18 -2.99
N GLY A 208 -6.33 4.26 -2.99
CA GLY A 208 -5.62 5.54 -2.92
C GLY A 208 -5.99 6.52 -4.04
N LEU A 209 -6.22 6.02 -5.27
CA LEU A 209 -6.69 6.86 -6.39
C LEU A 209 -8.10 7.44 -6.16
N LYS A 210 -9.01 6.68 -5.54
CA LYS A 210 -10.34 7.18 -5.14
C LYS A 210 -10.21 8.26 -4.08
N LEU A 211 -9.39 8.02 -3.05
CA LEU A 211 -9.10 8.98 -1.98
C LEU A 211 -8.49 10.29 -2.53
N LYS A 212 -7.57 10.17 -3.50
CA LYS A 212 -7.01 11.30 -4.25
C LYS A 212 -8.08 12.11 -4.96
N ASN A 213 -9.00 11.43 -5.65
CA ASN A 213 -10.07 12.11 -6.40
C ASN A 213 -11.02 12.87 -5.46
N SER A 214 -11.38 12.25 -4.34
CA SER A 214 -12.13 12.85 -3.24
C SER A 214 -11.46 14.13 -2.74
N ILE A 215 -10.21 14.06 -2.27
CA ILE A 215 -9.53 15.24 -1.72
C ILE A 215 -9.27 16.34 -2.74
N ASN A 216 -8.98 15.98 -3.99
CA ASN A 216 -8.81 16.93 -5.09
C ASN A 216 -10.13 17.63 -5.43
N ASN A 217 -11.29 17.04 -5.11
CA ASN A 217 -12.59 17.64 -5.35
C ASN A 217 -12.93 18.75 -4.34
N PHE A 218 -12.53 18.58 -3.08
CA PHE A 218 -12.93 19.48 -1.99
C PHE A 218 -11.84 20.33 -1.36
N SER A 219 -10.56 19.98 -1.45
CA SER A 219 -9.46 20.67 -0.75
C SER A 219 -9.52 22.20 -0.84
N ALA A 220 -9.59 22.77 -2.05
CA ALA A 220 -9.74 24.22 -2.23
C ALA A 220 -11.04 24.80 -1.64
N LYS A 221 -12.17 24.08 -1.73
CA LYS A 221 -13.46 24.53 -1.19
C LYS A 221 -13.45 24.55 0.35
N ALA A 222 -12.86 23.53 0.95
CA ALA A 222 -12.69 23.43 2.40
C ALA A 222 -11.71 24.48 2.93
N GLY A 223 -10.61 24.74 2.21
CA GLY A 223 -9.70 25.85 2.51
C GLY A 223 -10.39 27.23 2.43
N PHE A 224 -11.31 27.41 1.49
CA PHE A 224 -12.12 28.63 1.41
C PHE A 224 -13.04 28.80 2.63
N VAL A 225 -13.68 27.72 3.11
CA VAL A 225 -14.47 27.75 4.36
C VAL A 225 -13.60 28.13 5.57
N ILE A 226 -12.39 27.57 5.68
CA ILE A 226 -11.42 27.96 6.73
C ILE A 226 -11.06 29.45 6.62
N THR A 227 -10.87 29.96 5.41
CA THR A 227 -10.56 31.38 5.17
C THR A 227 -11.69 32.29 5.68
N LEU A 228 -12.96 31.94 5.44
CA LEU A 228 -14.10 32.69 5.96
C LEU A 228 -14.18 32.68 7.49
N LEU A 229 -13.90 31.53 8.10
CA LEU A 229 -13.84 31.36 9.56
C LEU A 229 -12.76 32.25 10.20
N ILE A 230 -11.56 32.27 9.60
CA ILE A 230 -10.45 33.11 10.06
C ILE A 230 -10.82 34.59 9.93
N LEU A 231 -11.40 34.98 8.79
CA LEU A 231 -11.84 36.36 8.57
C LEU A 231 -12.87 36.79 9.62
N SER A 232 -13.83 35.93 9.93
CA SER A 232 -14.80 36.12 11.02
C SER A 232 -14.09 36.33 12.37
N ASN A 233 -13.14 35.46 12.74
CA ASN A 233 -12.39 35.61 13.99
C ASN A 233 -11.54 36.88 14.06
N MET A 234 -10.92 37.30 12.93
CA MET A 234 -10.16 38.55 12.86
C MET A 234 -11.05 39.78 13.07
N ILE A 235 -12.30 39.73 12.62
CA ILE A 235 -13.30 40.78 12.84
C ILE A 235 -13.70 40.84 14.32
N ILE A 236 -14.03 39.70 14.93
CA ILE A 236 -14.43 39.63 16.36
C ILE A 236 -13.29 40.09 17.27
N GLY A 237 -12.06 39.67 16.99
CA GLY A 237 -10.89 39.99 17.81
C GLY A 237 -10.46 41.46 17.78
N GLY A 238 -11.17 42.34 17.05
CA GLY A 238 -10.78 43.74 16.88
C GLY A 238 -9.46 43.90 16.11
N LEU A 239 -8.94 42.83 15.52
CA LEU A 239 -7.72 42.88 14.73
C LEU A 239 -7.95 43.77 13.52
N LEU A 240 -9.13 43.70 12.89
CA LEU A 240 -9.47 44.57 11.77
C LEU A 240 -9.41 46.06 12.14
N SER A 241 -9.95 46.45 13.30
CA SER A 241 -9.86 47.85 13.77
C SER A 241 -8.43 48.28 14.06
N ASN A 242 -7.60 47.40 14.63
CA ASN A 242 -6.19 47.68 14.89
C ASN A 242 -5.38 47.78 13.60
N LEU A 243 -5.71 46.96 12.59
CA LEU A 243 -5.11 47.00 11.26
C LEU A 243 -5.38 48.35 10.60
N PHE A 244 -6.61 48.88 10.66
CA PHE A 244 -6.93 50.21 10.11
C PHE A 244 -6.19 51.37 10.79
N SER A 245 -5.75 51.21 12.03
CA SER A 245 -4.97 52.24 12.74
C SER A 245 -3.53 52.37 12.23
N SER A 246 -2.99 51.36 11.53
CA SER A 246 -1.61 51.37 11.02
C SER A 246 -1.56 50.79 9.62
N MET A 247 -1.30 51.65 8.61
CA MET A 247 -1.20 51.25 7.20
C MET A 247 -0.24 50.06 6.99
N PHE A 248 0.87 50.01 7.73
CA PHE A 248 1.83 48.90 7.63
C PHE A 248 1.24 47.57 8.12
N LEU A 249 0.61 47.57 9.30
CA LEU A 249 -0.04 46.36 9.82
C LEU A 249 -1.18 45.93 8.91
N PHE A 250 -1.94 46.89 8.35
CA PHE A 250 -3.00 46.61 7.38
C PHE A 250 -2.50 45.82 6.17
N PHE A 251 -1.44 46.28 5.49
CA PHE A 251 -0.88 45.56 4.33
C PHE A 251 -0.34 44.18 4.72
N LEU A 252 0.31 44.08 5.89
CA LEU A 252 0.78 42.81 6.40
C LEU A 252 -0.38 41.84 6.62
N GLY A 253 -1.43 42.24 7.35
CA GLY A 253 -2.62 41.43 7.59
C GLY A 253 -3.38 41.05 6.31
N LEU A 254 -3.46 41.97 5.34
CA LEU A 254 -4.06 41.70 4.03
C LEU A 254 -3.28 40.62 3.27
N SER A 255 -1.94 40.64 3.34
CA SER A 255 -1.09 39.63 2.69
C SER A 255 -1.34 38.21 3.24
N PHE A 256 -1.63 38.08 4.54
CA PHE A 256 -1.97 36.80 5.18
C PHE A 256 -3.29 36.20 4.65
N ILE A 257 -4.16 36.99 4.02
CA ILE A 257 -5.43 36.53 3.43
C ILE A 257 -5.29 36.35 1.91
N ILE A 258 -4.64 37.30 1.23
CA ILE A 258 -4.50 37.28 -0.23
C ILE A 258 -3.63 36.11 -0.70
N VAL A 259 -2.49 35.86 -0.03
CA VAL A 259 -1.57 34.79 -0.45
C VAL A 259 -2.26 33.41 -0.41
N PRO A 260 -2.93 33.01 0.68
CA PRO A 260 -3.70 31.75 0.70
C PRO A 260 -4.82 31.70 -0.33
N LEU A 261 -5.53 32.80 -0.57
CA LEU A 261 -6.58 32.85 -1.59
C LEU A 261 -6.03 32.56 -2.99
N ILE A 262 -4.89 33.16 -3.35
CA ILE A 262 -4.20 32.89 -4.62
C ILE A 262 -3.83 31.41 -4.70
N ILE A 263 -3.30 30.83 -3.61
CA ILE A 263 -2.94 29.41 -3.56
C ILE A 263 -4.17 28.52 -3.75
N LEU A 264 -5.31 28.82 -3.11
CA LEU A 264 -6.56 28.08 -3.30
C LEU A 264 -7.07 28.15 -4.75
N ILE A 265 -6.93 29.31 -5.41
CA ILE A 265 -7.27 29.48 -6.83
C ILE A 265 -6.37 28.61 -7.71
N ILE A 266 -5.05 28.59 -7.43
CA ILE A 266 -4.10 27.73 -8.14
C ILE A 266 -4.48 26.25 -7.95
N ASP A 267 -4.79 25.82 -6.72
CA ASP A 267 -5.21 24.43 -6.46
C ASP A 267 -6.49 24.07 -7.22
N LEU A 268 -7.47 24.99 -7.26
CA LEU A 268 -8.70 24.83 -8.04
C LEU A 268 -8.41 24.70 -9.55
N ALA A 269 -7.47 25.47 -10.08
CA ALA A 269 -7.05 25.38 -11.48
C ALA A 269 -6.33 24.06 -11.78
N LEU A 270 -5.52 23.55 -10.84
CA LEU A 270 -4.81 22.27 -10.96
C LEU A 270 -5.72 21.05 -10.83
N LYS A 271 -6.94 21.22 -10.29
CA LYS A 271 -7.91 20.15 -10.07
C LYS A 271 -8.11 19.25 -11.29
N ALA A 272 -8.38 19.83 -12.46
CA ALA A 272 -8.66 19.07 -13.68
C ALA A 272 -7.44 18.25 -14.15
N LYS A 273 -6.24 18.82 -14.00
CA LYS A 273 -4.97 18.18 -14.35
C LYS A 273 -4.68 16.98 -13.45
N ILE A 274 -4.91 17.12 -12.14
CA ILE A 274 -4.65 16.06 -11.15
C ILE A 274 -5.70 14.95 -11.24
N HIS A 275 -6.96 15.29 -11.55
CA HIS A 275 -8.04 14.31 -11.63
C HIS A 275 -7.76 13.26 -12.72
N LYS A 276 -7.32 13.70 -13.91
CA LYS A 276 -7.02 12.83 -15.06
C LYS A 276 -5.73 12.01 -14.91
N LYS A 277 -4.83 12.40 -13.99
CA LYS A 277 -3.56 11.69 -13.78
C LYS A 277 -3.75 10.45 -12.92
N ASN A 278 -3.25 9.32 -13.43
CA ASN A 278 -3.16 8.04 -12.72
C ASN A 278 -1.73 7.72 -12.28
N GLU A 279 -0.72 8.40 -12.85
CA GLU A 279 0.68 8.32 -12.46
C GLU A 279 1.16 9.73 -12.11
N PHE A 280 1.98 9.84 -11.06
CA PHE A 280 2.48 11.11 -10.55
C PHE A 280 4.00 11.16 -10.69
N SER A 281 4.51 12.31 -11.13
CA SER A 281 5.95 12.57 -11.09
C SER A 281 6.34 13.11 -9.72
N GLY A 282 7.60 12.92 -9.32
CA GLY A 282 8.12 13.52 -8.08
C GLY A 282 7.93 15.04 -8.05
N ALA A 283 8.09 15.71 -9.20
CA ALA A 283 7.85 17.15 -9.33
C ALA A 283 6.39 17.55 -9.06
N ASP A 284 5.40 16.75 -9.50
CA ASP A 284 3.99 17.02 -9.20
C ASP A 284 3.72 16.93 -7.68
N VAL A 285 4.28 15.90 -7.02
CA VAL A 285 4.10 15.68 -5.57
C VAL A 285 4.77 16.81 -4.78
N ILE A 286 6.04 17.12 -5.09
CA ILE A 286 6.81 18.17 -4.42
C ILE A 286 6.15 19.54 -4.63
N GLY A 287 5.66 19.84 -5.84
CA GLY A 287 4.98 21.10 -6.13
C GLY A 287 3.71 21.29 -5.28
N ILE A 288 2.86 20.27 -5.18
CA ILE A 288 1.63 20.32 -4.37
C ILE A 288 1.98 20.34 -2.87
N PHE A 289 3.04 19.65 -2.46
CA PHE A 289 3.52 19.69 -1.08
C PHE A 289 4.00 21.08 -0.67
N ILE A 290 4.85 21.74 -1.48
CA ILE A 290 5.32 23.11 -1.23
C ILE A 290 4.11 24.07 -1.20
N LEU A 291 3.19 23.94 -2.15
CA LEU A 291 1.97 24.74 -2.19
C LEU A 291 1.14 24.59 -0.91
N GLY A 292 0.96 23.35 -0.45
CA GLY A 292 0.27 23.04 0.80
C GLY A 292 1.02 23.56 2.04
N ALA A 293 2.34 23.43 2.08
CA ALA A 293 3.17 23.85 3.20
C ALA A 293 3.13 25.38 3.37
N ILE A 294 3.31 26.12 2.27
CA ILE A 294 3.18 27.58 2.25
C ILE A 294 1.78 27.96 2.72
N SER A 295 0.73 27.42 2.09
CA SER A 295 -0.64 27.78 2.47
C SER A 295 -1.03 27.37 3.89
N SER A 296 -0.39 26.36 4.49
CA SER A 296 -0.63 25.96 5.88
C SER A 296 0.12 26.84 6.87
N ALA A 297 1.29 27.37 6.50
CA ALA A 297 1.99 28.37 7.31
C ALA A 297 1.15 29.65 7.47
N PHE A 298 0.32 29.96 6.47
CA PHE A 298 -0.66 31.04 6.53
C PHE A 298 -1.99 30.55 7.12
N LEU A 299 -2.06 30.53 8.46
CA LEU A 299 -3.29 30.30 9.23
C LEU A 299 -3.95 28.93 8.99
N SER A 300 -3.16 27.91 8.65
CA SER A 300 -3.62 26.53 8.42
C SER A 300 -4.64 26.34 7.29
N ILE A 301 -4.79 27.33 6.40
CA ILE A 301 -5.75 27.29 5.27
C ILE A 301 -5.41 26.13 4.31
N GLY A 302 -4.12 25.82 4.17
CA GLY A 302 -3.60 24.79 3.27
C GLY A 302 -3.65 23.35 3.78
N ILE A 303 -4.25 23.09 4.95
CA ILE A 303 -4.16 21.75 5.58
C ILE A 303 -4.69 20.64 4.68
N PHE A 304 -5.77 20.88 3.93
CA PHE A 304 -6.31 19.89 2.99
C PHE A 304 -5.46 19.73 1.72
N ILE A 305 -4.72 20.77 1.32
CA ILE A 305 -3.73 20.66 0.24
C ILE A 305 -2.53 19.83 0.69
N LEU A 306 -2.11 19.97 1.96
CA LEU A 306 -1.08 19.11 2.55
C LEU A 306 -1.52 17.65 2.60
N ILE A 307 -2.72 17.36 3.10
CA ILE A 307 -3.24 15.98 3.12
C ILE A 307 -3.31 15.42 1.68
N LYS A 308 -3.69 16.24 0.69
CA LYS A 308 -3.69 15.86 -0.73
C LYS A 308 -2.29 15.51 -1.21
N SER A 309 -1.27 16.29 -0.85
CA SER A 309 0.12 15.99 -1.19
C SER A 309 0.61 14.69 -0.55
N LEU A 310 0.20 14.40 0.70
CA LEU A 310 0.54 13.16 1.39
C LEU A 310 -0.04 11.93 0.70
N ILE A 311 -1.32 12.00 0.28
CA ILE A 311 -1.96 10.92 -0.48
C ILE A 311 -1.24 10.71 -1.82
N LEU A 312 -0.86 11.79 -2.51
CA LEU A 312 -0.10 11.71 -3.75
C LEU A 312 1.30 11.11 -3.55
N LEU A 313 1.96 11.41 -2.44
CA LEU A 313 3.24 10.80 -2.06
C LEU A 313 3.10 9.30 -1.82
N LEU A 314 2.06 8.89 -1.08
CA LEU A 314 1.78 7.46 -0.85
C LEU A 314 1.50 6.72 -2.16
N LEU A 315 0.76 7.35 -3.08
CA LEU A 315 0.55 6.80 -4.43
C LEU A 315 1.83 6.75 -5.25
N PHE A 316 2.70 7.74 -5.13
CA PHE A 316 3.98 7.75 -5.81
C PHE A 316 4.89 6.58 -5.36
N ILE A 317 4.95 6.31 -4.06
CA ILE A 317 5.74 5.22 -3.48
C ILE A 317 5.09 3.85 -3.75
N GLY A 318 3.77 3.74 -3.59
CA GLY A 318 3.01 2.49 -3.70
C GLY A 318 2.70 2.05 -5.13
N LYS A 319 3.45 2.53 -6.14
CA LYS A 319 3.19 2.22 -7.54
C LYS A 319 3.39 0.71 -7.80
N PRO A 320 2.39 -0.01 -8.35
CA PRO A 320 2.54 -1.43 -8.61
C PRO A 320 3.60 -1.68 -9.68
N ILE A 321 4.61 -2.48 -9.35
CA ILE A 321 5.79 -2.80 -10.17
C ILE A 321 5.38 -3.36 -11.55
N GLY A 322 4.25 -4.08 -11.63
CA GLY A 322 3.74 -4.67 -12.89
C GLY A 322 3.39 -3.65 -13.99
N ALA A 323 3.02 -2.41 -13.66
CA ALA A 323 2.70 -1.38 -14.66
C ALA A 323 3.96 -0.80 -15.35
N VAL A 324 5.13 -0.95 -14.72
CA VAL A 324 6.42 -0.54 -15.29
C VAL A 324 6.88 -1.58 -16.31
N ILE A 325 6.73 -2.86 -15.98
CA ILE A 325 7.12 -3.99 -16.85
C ILE A 325 6.29 -4.03 -18.14
N GLU A 326 4.98 -3.73 -18.09
CA GLU A 326 4.14 -3.75 -19.29
C GLU A 326 4.47 -2.61 -20.28
N LYS A 327 5.01 -1.47 -19.81
CA LYS A 327 5.49 -0.38 -20.66
C LYS A 327 6.82 -0.73 -21.32
N GLU A 328 7.73 -1.40 -20.61
CA GLU A 328 9.01 -1.86 -21.18
C GLU A 328 8.77 -2.96 -22.22
N VAL A 329 7.89 -3.93 -21.94
CA VAL A 329 7.57 -5.02 -22.89
C VAL A 329 6.92 -4.50 -24.18
N LYS A 330 6.11 -3.43 -24.11
CA LYS A 330 5.53 -2.78 -25.31
C LYS A 330 6.54 -1.94 -26.09
N GLN A 331 7.63 -1.48 -25.48
CA GLN A 331 8.72 -0.78 -26.17
C GLN A 331 9.66 -1.74 -26.91
N PHE A 332 9.72 -3.02 -26.51
CA PHE A 332 10.55 -4.04 -27.16
C PHE A 332 9.87 -4.82 -28.29
N GLN A 333 8.60 -4.56 -28.62
CA GLN A 333 8.00 -5.17 -29.81
C GLN A 333 8.36 -4.37 -31.07
N PRO A 334 9.07 -4.96 -32.05
CA PRO A 334 9.33 -4.30 -33.32
C PRO A 334 8.01 -4.10 -34.07
N LYS A 335 7.78 -2.88 -34.57
CA LYS A 335 6.66 -2.55 -35.45
C LYS A 335 6.73 -3.43 -36.70
N SER A 336 5.85 -4.42 -36.80
CA SER A 336 5.57 -5.10 -38.06
C SER A 336 4.48 -4.34 -38.81
N ASP A 337 4.85 -3.85 -39.98
CA ASP A 337 4.00 -3.07 -40.87
C ASP A 337 2.87 -3.87 -41.54
N THR A 338 1.76 -3.16 -41.77
CA THR A 338 0.76 -3.31 -42.83
C THR A 338 -0.14 -4.56 -42.85
N SER A 339 -1.42 -4.38 -42.49
CA SER A 339 -2.50 -4.88 -43.34
C SER A 339 -3.76 -4.03 -43.25
N ARG A 340 -4.29 -3.78 -44.45
CA ARG A 340 -5.37 -2.89 -44.88
C ARG A 340 -6.74 -3.54 -44.63
N LYS A 341 -7.74 -2.78 -44.15
CA LYS A 341 -9.18 -2.92 -44.50
C LYS A 341 -9.96 -1.74 -43.88
N ILE A 342 -10.32 -0.74 -44.69
CA ILE A 342 -11.65 -0.50 -45.29
C ILE A 342 -12.74 -0.33 -44.23
N GLN A 343 -13.14 0.92 -43.99
CA GLN A 343 -14.46 1.31 -43.50
C GLN A 343 -15.16 2.11 -44.61
N PRO A 344 -16.47 1.89 -44.86
CA PRO A 344 -17.26 2.77 -45.69
C PRO A 344 -17.89 3.91 -44.88
N THR A 345 -17.93 5.04 -45.58
CA THR A 345 -18.60 6.33 -45.38
C THR A 345 -20.05 6.25 -44.90
N GLU A 346 -20.44 7.21 -44.05
CA GLU A 346 -21.68 7.97 -44.21
C GLU A 346 -21.42 9.45 -43.84
N GLU A 347 -21.88 10.32 -44.72
CA GLU A 347 -21.72 11.77 -44.78
C GLU A 347 -22.70 12.49 -43.84
N GLU A 348 -22.34 13.66 -43.32
CA GLU A 348 -23.03 14.93 -43.64
C GLU A 348 -22.44 16.15 -42.89
N ASP A 349 -22.38 17.26 -43.64
CA ASP A 349 -22.34 18.68 -43.27
C ASP A 349 -21.09 19.37 -42.70
N VAL A 350 -20.17 19.70 -43.62
CA VAL A 350 -20.03 21.02 -44.29
C VAL A 350 -20.01 22.34 -43.45
N LEU A 351 -18.93 23.11 -43.68
CA LEU A 351 -18.69 24.56 -43.46
C LEU A 351 -18.59 25.05 -41.99
N GLU A 352 -17.63 25.87 -41.55
CA GLU A 352 -16.91 26.95 -42.23
C GLU A 352 -15.68 27.43 -41.41
N LYS A 353 -14.67 27.97 -42.12
CA LYS A 353 -13.52 28.80 -41.68
C LYS A 353 -12.22 28.18 -41.11
N LYS A 354 -11.34 27.81 -42.06
CA LYS A 354 -9.94 28.31 -42.14
C LYS A 354 -9.94 29.85 -42.10
N GLU A 355 -8.95 30.63 -41.65
CA GLU A 355 -7.52 30.62 -41.96
C GLU A 355 -6.92 31.86 -41.27
N LYS A 356 -5.74 31.75 -40.63
CA LYS A 356 -4.57 32.62 -40.92
C LYS A 356 -3.35 32.27 -40.07
N ASN A 357 -2.35 31.80 -40.80
CA ASN A 357 -0.91 31.67 -40.55
C ASN A 357 -0.28 32.96 -39.96
N GLN A 358 0.84 33.05 -39.23
CA GLN A 358 2.13 32.33 -39.08
C GLN A 358 3.28 33.34 -39.39
N LYS A 359 4.37 33.27 -38.60
CA LYS A 359 5.73 33.87 -38.77
C LYS A 359 5.89 35.35 -38.33
N ILE A 360 6.99 35.79 -37.68
CA ILE A 360 8.44 35.77 -38.04
C ILE A 360 9.27 36.02 -36.73
N GLU A 361 10.25 35.17 -36.33
CA GLU A 361 11.76 35.29 -36.37
C GLU A 361 12.36 36.55 -35.68
N ASP A 362 13.57 36.64 -35.11
CA ASP A 362 14.73 35.80 -34.69
C ASP A 362 15.79 36.76 -34.05
N LYS A 363 16.73 36.23 -33.24
CA LYS A 363 18.14 36.68 -32.93
C LYS A 363 18.65 35.96 -31.65
N ILE A 364 19.46 34.89 -31.64
CA ILE A 364 20.94 34.70 -31.80
C ILE A 364 21.79 35.77 -31.05
N VAL A 365 22.82 35.54 -30.19
CA VAL A 365 24.03 34.65 -30.13
C VAL A 365 24.68 34.61 -28.67
N PRO A 366 25.90 34.07 -28.32
CA PRO A 366 26.14 32.82 -27.54
C PRO A 366 27.25 32.88 -26.41
N GLN A 367 27.88 31.71 -26.08
CA GLN A 367 29.20 31.40 -25.41
C GLN A 367 29.22 31.24 -23.86
N GLU A 368 29.99 30.36 -23.17
CA GLU A 368 31.11 29.42 -23.46
C GLU A 368 31.33 28.38 -22.30
N GLN A 369 32.32 27.48 -22.45
CA GLN A 369 32.58 26.17 -21.81
C GLN A 369 33.30 26.18 -20.43
N GLU A 370 33.32 25.05 -19.69
CA GLU A 370 34.55 24.27 -19.41
C GLU A 370 34.30 22.93 -18.65
N THR A 371 35.05 21.93 -19.09
CA THR A 371 35.17 20.51 -18.64
C THR A 371 36.44 20.30 -17.82
N VAL A 372 36.45 19.42 -16.81
CA VAL A 372 37.64 18.63 -16.41
C VAL A 372 37.24 17.26 -15.85
N GLU A 373 37.70 16.19 -16.52
CA GLU A 373 37.85 14.80 -16.05
C GLU A 373 39.17 14.64 -15.28
N LEU A 374 39.25 13.69 -14.33
CA LEU A 374 40.45 12.86 -14.12
C LEU A 374 40.13 11.64 -13.25
N GLU A 375 40.53 10.47 -13.75
CA GLU A 375 40.57 9.13 -13.13
C GLU A 375 42.05 8.64 -13.19
N PRO A 376 42.41 7.42 -12.75
CA PRO A 376 42.90 7.02 -11.43
C PRO A 376 44.38 6.54 -11.43
N GLU A 377 44.93 6.17 -10.27
CA GLU A 377 46.18 5.38 -10.23
C GLU A 377 46.13 4.24 -9.19
N ARG A 378 46.70 3.09 -9.56
CA ARG A 378 46.61 1.76 -8.94
C ARG A 378 47.82 1.42 -8.04
N GLU A 379 47.72 0.23 -7.43
CA GLU A 379 48.78 -0.69 -6.95
C GLU A 379 49.30 -0.43 -5.52
N HIS A 380 49.62 -1.41 -4.68
CA HIS A 380 50.04 -2.80 -4.90
C HIS A 380 49.83 -3.63 -3.61
N PHE A 381 49.45 -4.90 -3.74
CA PHE A 381 49.44 -5.90 -2.66
C PHE A 381 50.87 -6.31 -2.25
N LYS A 382 51.07 -6.59 -0.95
CA LYS A 382 52.13 -7.47 -0.42
C LYS A 382 51.59 -8.35 0.71
N GLU A 383 51.96 -9.63 0.63
CA GLU A 383 51.56 -10.77 1.48
C GLU A 383 52.40 -10.89 2.79
N ILE A 384 51.74 -11.36 3.87
CA ILE A 384 52.07 -12.48 4.81
C ILE A 384 53.50 -12.53 5.42
N PRO A 385 53.73 -12.75 6.75
CA PRO A 385 53.25 -13.95 7.47
C PRO A 385 52.82 -13.86 8.95
N GLU A 386 52.05 -14.88 9.30
CA GLU A 386 51.73 -15.39 10.63
C GLU A 386 52.97 -15.73 11.46
N GLU A 387 52.88 -15.55 12.78
CA GLU A 387 53.64 -16.36 13.73
C GLU A 387 52.76 -16.71 14.94
N ILE A 388 52.75 -18.02 15.23
CA ILE A 388 52.00 -18.75 16.26
C ILE A 388 52.83 -18.78 17.54
N ASN A 389 52.18 -18.67 18.72
CA ASN A 389 52.50 -19.37 20.00
C ASN A 389 51.37 -19.04 21.00
N LEU A 390 50.48 -19.95 21.44
CA LEU A 390 50.58 -21.11 22.36
C LEU A 390 50.90 -20.79 23.83
N ILE A 391 50.21 -21.53 24.73
CA ILE A 391 50.29 -21.64 26.22
C ILE A 391 49.14 -20.86 26.93
N GLU A 392 48.04 -21.53 27.36
CA GLU A 392 47.83 -22.26 28.64
C GLU A 392 47.81 -21.29 29.86
N GLU A 393 46.99 -21.37 30.89
CA GLU A 393 46.04 -22.35 31.42
C GLU A 393 45.30 -21.69 32.61
N THR A 394 44.16 -22.27 33.00
CA THR A 394 43.55 -22.32 34.36
C THR A 394 43.19 -21.00 35.10
N SER A 395 41.92 -20.86 35.50
CA SER A 395 41.42 -21.56 36.69
C SER A 395 39.93 -21.29 36.92
N GLU A 396 39.19 -22.37 36.99
CA GLU A 396 37.87 -22.48 37.60
C GLU A 396 37.93 -22.13 39.09
N LYS A 397 36.88 -21.47 39.59
CA LYS A 397 36.17 -21.84 40.82
C LYS A 397 35.03 -20.86 41.06
N ASN A 398 33.80 -21.38 40.94
CA ASN A 398 32.71 -21.24 41.92
C ASN A 398 31.38 -21.54 41.22
N ALA A 399 31.22 -22.81 40.85
CA ALA A 399 29.93 -23.47 40.83
C ALA A 399 29.75 -24.12 42.21
N GLU A 400 28.69 -23.78 42.92
CA GLU A 400 27.99 -24.58 43.93
C GLU A 400 27.16 -23.60 44.76
N ILE A 401 25.84 -23.55 44.49
CA ILE A 401 24.77 -23.22 45.46
C ILE A 401 23.36 -23.36 44.81
N GLU A 402 23.20 -23.39 43.48
CA GLU A 402 21.85 -23.40 42.86
C GLU A 402 21.34 -24.74 42.29
N THR A 403 22.03 -25.86 42.50
CA THR A 403 21.69 -27.15 41.86
C THR A 403 20.66 -28.02 42.59
N LEU A 404 20.03 -27.57 43.69
CA LEU A 404 19.17 -28.46 44.49
C LEU A 404 17.66 -28.20 44.47
N GLU A 405 17.16 -27.19 43.73
CA GLU A 405 15.72 -26.90 43.66
C GLU A 405 15.07 -27.05 42.26
N ILE A 406 15.84 -27.41 41.23
CA ILE A 406 15.30 -27.61 39.87
C ILE A 406 14.85 -29.06 39.62
N GLU A 407 15.43 -30.05 40.31
CA GLU A 407 15.19 -31.47 40.02
C GLU A 407 13.78 -31.99 40.40
N LYS A 408 12.96 -31.25 41.15
CA LYS A 408 11.58 -31.68 41.49
C LYS A 408 10.48 -31.13 40.58
N THR A 409 10.82 -30.35 39.56
CA THR A 409 9.82 -29.77 38.63
C THR A 409 9.90 -30.35 37.21
N GLU A 410 10.91 -31.16 36.88
CA GLU A 410 11.12 -31.66 35.51
C GLU A 410 10.43 -33.00 35.21
N GLU A 411 10.21 -33.89 36.18
CA GLU A 411 9.57 -35.20 35.93
C GLU A 411 8.07 -35.16 35.56
N LYS A 412 7.41 -34.00 35.59
CA LYS A 412 6.01 -33.83 35.15
C LYS A 412 5.81 -33.02 33.87
N LYS A 413 6.89 -32.61 33.19
CA LYS A 413 6.80 -31.82 31.94
C LYS A 413 7.40 -32.49 30.70
N GLU A 414 8.00 -33.68 30.83
CA GLU A 414 8.65 -34.35 29.70
C GLU A 414 7.73 -35.19 28.79
N GLU A 415 6.46 -35.41 29.13
CA GLU A 415 5.52 -36.08 28.22
C GLU A 415 4.75 -35.14 27.25
N ALA A 416 5.01 -33.83 27.28
CA ALA A 416 4.20 -32.85 26.54
C ALA A 416 4.92 -32.09 25.40
N SER A 417 6.17 -32.42 25.06
CA SER A 417 6.96 -31.66 24.08
C SER A 417 7.29 -32.40 22.78
N VAL A 418 6.55 -33.47 22.46
CA VAL A 418 6.34 -33.82 21.04
C VAL A 418 5.27 -32.87 20.53
N LEU A 419 5.68 -31.80 19.85
CA LEU A 419 4.80 -30.91 19.08
C LEU A 419 4.15 -31.71 17.93
N ARG A 420 3.23 -32.62 18.28
CA ARG A 420 2.17 -33.05 17.41
C ARG A 420 1.35 -31.80 17.14
N LEU A 421 1.23 -31.42 15.86
CA LEU A 421 0.25 -30.43 15.43
C LEU A 421 -1.07 -30.77 16.12
N HIS A 422 -1.49 -29.97 17.12
CA HIS A 422 -2.64 -30.30 17.94
C HIS A 422 -3.82 -30.52 17.00
N GLU A 423 -4.42 -31.72 17.02
CA GLU A 423 -5.47 -32.10 16.07
C GLU A 423 -6.72 -31.21 16.17
N SER A 424 -6.81 -30.40 17.22
CA SER A 424 -7.81 -29.35 17.43
C SER A 424 -7.61 -28.08 16.59
N LEU A 425 -6.42 -27.86 16.02
CA LEU A 425 -6.11 -26.69 15.18
C LEU A 425 -6.47 -26.88 13.70
N LEU A 426 -6.79 -28.12 13.30
CA LEU A 426 -7.23 -28.42 11.94
C LEU A 426 -8.78 -28.38 11.90
N PRO A 427 -9.40 -27.45 11.16
CA PRO A 427 -10.85 -27.30 11.11
C PRO A 427 -11.48 -28.34 10.18
N VAL A 428 -11.11 -29.61 10.34
CA VAL A 428 -11.43 -30.69 9.40
C VAL A 428 -11.89 -31.92 10.17
N LYS A 429 -13.18 -32.25 10.04
CA LYS A 429 -13.81 -33.38 10.74
C LYS A 429 -13.50 -34.75 10.12
N ASN A 430 -13.10 -34.79 8.84
CA ASN A 430 -12.79 -36.03 8.11
C ASN A 430 -11.32 -36.44 8.20
N GLU A 431 -11.04 -37.72 8.47
CA GLU A 431 -9.67 -38.25 8.59
C GLU A 431 -8.87 -38.21 7.28
N LYS A 432 -9.52 -38.34 6.12
CA LYS A 432 -8.85 -38.27 4.81
C LYS A 432 -8.33 -36.87 4.50
N ASP A 433 -9.14 -35.86 4.79
CA ASP A 433 -8.80 -34.47 4.57
C ASP A 433 -7.74 -33.98 5.58
N LYS A 434 -7.72 -34.53 6.82
CA LYS A 434 -6.64 -34.30 7.79
C LYS A 434 -5.27 -34.75 7.27
N LYS A 435 -5.18 -35.85 6.52
CA LYS A 435 -3.91 -36.31 5.92
C LYS A 435 -3.41 -35.32 4.86
N ILE A 436 -4.30 -34.85 3.99
CA ILE A 436 -3.96 -33.88 2.94
C ILE A 436 -3.51 -32.56 3.55
N VAL A 437 -4.20 -32.09 4.60
CA VAL A 437 -3.82 -30.85 5.29
C VAL A 437 -2.49 -31.01 6.03
N LYS A 438 -2.23 -32.15 6.69
CA LYS A 438 -0.90 -32.43 7.27
C LYS A 438 0.20 -32.44 6.20
N GLU A 439 -0.07 -32.99 5.02
CA GLU A 439 0.85 -32.97 3.88
C GLU A 439 1.06 -31.55 3.32
N TYR A 440 0.02 -30.72 3.31
CA TYR A 440 0.10 -29.34 2.83
C TYR A 440 0.85 -28.42 3.81
N PHE A 441 0.60 -28.55 5.12
CA PHE A 441 1.33 -27.79 6.15
C PHE A 441 2.79 -28.20 6.27
N SER A 442 3.12 -29.49 6.07
CA SER A 442 4.51 -29.94 5.99
C SER A 442 5.23 -29.49 4.72
N LYS A 443 4.50 -29.19 3.64
CA LYS A 443 5.04 -28.53 2.43
C LYS A 443 5.27 -27.03 2.61
N ILE A 444 4.56 -26.36 3.54
CA ILE A 444 4.64 -24.91 3.75
C ILE A 444 5.59 -24.53 4.89
N PHE A 445 5.61 -25.31 5.97
CA PHE A 445 6.48 -25.08 7.12
C PHE A 445 7.55 -26.15 7.15
N ASN A 446 8.78 -25.75 6.86
CA ASN A 446 9.91 -26.64 7.06
C ASN A 446 10.13 -26.82 8.55
N ILE A 447 10.19 -28.07 8.98
CA ILE A 447 10.43 -28.43 10.37
C ILE A 447 11.87 -28.01 10.69
N ILE A 448 12.03 -26.91 11.44
CA ILE A 448 13.35 -26.50 11.96
C ILE A 448 13.96 -27.68 12.71
N SER A 449 15.17 -28.09 12.32
CA SER A 449 15.85 -29.23 12.91
C SER A 449 16.05 -29.05 14.42
N LYS A 450 16.06 -30.17 15.17
CA LYS A 450 16.29 -30.14 16.62
C LYS A 450 17.66 -29.54 16.96
N ASP A 451 18.65 -29.75 16.09
CA ASP A 451 20.02 -29.27 16.28
C ASP A 451 20.10 -27.75 16.10
N LEU A 452 19.45 -27.18 15.08
CA LEU A 452 19.38 -25.72 14.90
C LEU A 452 18.69 -25.03 16.09
N ARG A 453 17.63 -25.62 16.63
CA ARG A 453 16.95 -25.06 17.82
C ARG A 453 17.87 -25.03 19.04
N LYS A 454 18.68 -26.07 19.26
CA LYS A 454 19.66 -26.09 20.35
C LYS A 454 20.74 -25.03 20.15
N GLN A 455 21.30 -24.92 18.94
CA GLN A 455 22.34 -23.94 18.63
C GLN A 455 21.83 -22.49 18.78
N ILE A 456 20.57 -22.19 18.47
CA ILE A 456 19.96 -20.86 18.71
C ILE A 456 19.75 -20.58 20.20
N LEU A 457 19.46 -21.61 21.01
CA LEU A 457 19.31 -21.47 22.46
C LEU A 457 20.65 -21.17 23.13
N GLU A 458 21.75 -21.71 22.59
CA GLU A 458 23.14 -21.51 23.03
C GLU A 458 23.67 -20.10 22.70
N LEU A 459 23.11 -19.41 21.69
CA LEU A 459 23.43 -18.00 21.45
C LEU A 459 22.84 -17.12 22.58
N ASN A 460 23.64 -16.18 23.08
CA ASN A 460 23.29 -15.19 24.12
C ASN A 460 22.27 -14.12 23.63
N ILE A 461 21.24 -14.55 22.87
CA ILE A 461 20.19 -13.70 22.29
C ILE A 461 19.05 -13.52 23.30
N PRO A 462 18.54 -12.27 23.49
CA PRO A 462 17.36 -11.99 24.31
C PRO A 462 16.12 -12.82 23.91
N LYS A 463 15.32 -13.25 24.90
CA LYS A 463 14.13 -14.11 24.68
C LYS A 463 13.13 -13.58 23.65
N LYS A 464 13.00 -12.25 23.50
CA LYS A 464 12.09 -11.62 22.53
C LYS A 464 12.56 -11.77 21.09
N GLU A 465 13.84 -11.52 20.82
CA GLU A 465 14.48 -11.64 19.50
C GLU A 465 14.62 -13.10 19.09
N ARG A 466 14.95 -13.98 20.04
CA ARG A 466 14.96 -15.43 19.80
C ARG A 466 13.62 -15.95 19.24
N LYS A 467 12.50 -15.39 19.70
CA LYS A 467 11.17 -15.76 19.23
C LYS A 467 10.85 -15.24 17.83
N SER A 468 11.41 -14.09 17.40
CA SER A 468 11.24 -13.62 16.02
C SER A 468 12.12 -14.42 15.06
N ILE A 469 13.38 -14.66 15.42
CA ILE A 469 14.33 -15.47 14.63
C ILE A 469 13.78 -16.87 14.36
N LEU A 470 13.23 -17.54 15.39
CA LEU A 470 12.62 -18.86 15.22
C LEU A 470 11.38 -18.85 14.33
N LYS A 471 10.65 -17.73 14.26
CA LYS A 471 9.51 -17.60 13.33
C LYS A 471 10.01 -17.43 11.91
N GLU A 472 11.01 -16.57 11.69
CA GLU A 472 11.60 -16.33 10.37
C GLU A 472 12.21 -17.61 9.79
N LEU A 473 12.98 -18.35 10.60
CA LEU A 473 13.55 -19.64 10.19
C LEU A 473 12.50 -20.69 9.80
N ALA A 474 11.30 -20.65 10.39
CA ALA A 474 10.23 -21.61 10.08
C ALA A 474 9.65 -21.44 8.66
N PHE A 475 9.91 -20.30 8.01
CA PHE A 475 9.48 -20.02 6.64
C PHE A 475 10.57 -20.27 5.59
N LEU A 476 11.80 -20.58 5.99
CA LEU A 476 12.93 -20.77 5.09
C LEU A 476 13.13 -22.25 4.71
N ALA A 477 13.73 -22.49 3.54
CA ALA A 477 14.21 -23.82 3.14
C ALA A 477 15.34 -24.32 4.06
N GLU A 478 15.53 -25.63 4.20
CA GLU A 478 16.55 -26.20 5.10
C GLU A 478 17.97 -25.67 4.82
N GLU A 479 18.33 -25.50 3.53
CA GLU A 479 19.59 -24.90 3.10
C GLU A 479 19.71 -23.41 3.46
N GLU A 480 18.59 -22.67 3.40
CA GLU A 480 18.54 -21.25 3.75
C GLU A 480 18.54 -21.03 5.26
N GLN A 481 17.96 -21.95 6.03
CA GLN A 481 18.01 -21.94 7.49
C GLN A 481 19.45 -22.03 7.99
N LEU A 482 20.28 -22.88 7.37
CA LEU A 482 21.71 -22.99 7.72
C LEU A 482 22.48 -21.70 7.40
N LYS A 483 22.31 -21.14 6.19
CA LYS A 483 22.96 -19.87 5.81
C LYS A 483 22.56 -18.70 6.72
N TYR A 484 21.28 -18.60 7.03
CA TYR A 484 20.77 -17.57 7.94
C TYR A 484 21.31 -17.77 9.37
N PHE A 485 21.41 -19.02 9.82
CA PHE A 485 21.98 -19.34 11.12
C PHE A 485 23.49 -19.04 11.21
N GLU A 486 24.27 -19.35 10.16
CA GLU A 486 25.69 -18.99 10.09
C GLU A 486 25.91 -17.48 10.17
N ALA A 487 25.08 -16.69 9.46
CA ALA A 487 25.11 -15.23 9.54
C ALA A 487 24.77 -14.72 10.95
N LEU A 488 23.78 -15.31 11.61
CA LEU A 488 23.45 -15.00 13.01
C LEU A 488 24.60 -15.35 13.95
N LYS A 489 25.26 -16.50 13.74
CA LYS A 489 26.41 -16.91 14.55
C LYS A 489 27.55 -15.90 14.42
N GLY A 490 27.78 -15.35 13.24
CA GLY A 490 28.76 -14.27 13.02
C GLY A 490 28.42 -12.97 13.75
N LEU A 491 27.14 -12.58 13.80
CA LEU A 491 26.68 -11.35 14.47
C LEU A 491 26.71 -11.44 16.00
N TYR A 492 26.46 -12.62 16.56
CA TYR A 492 26.37 -12.83 18.01
C TYR A 492 27.60 -13.52 18.61
N GLN A 493 28.64 -13.77 17.81
CA GLN A 493 29.95 -14.18 18.32
C GLN A 493 30.57 -13.04 19.12
N GLU A 494 31.08 -13.35 20.31
CA GLU A 494 31.71 -12.36 21.18
C GLU A 494 32.91 -11.71 20.47
N ILE A 495 32.95 -10.37 20.47
CA ILE A 495 34.07 -9.61 19.91
C ILE A 495 35.35 -10.08 20.62
N PRO A 496 36.40 -10.49 19.88
CA PRO A 496 37.65 -10.92 20.47
C PRO A 496 38.19 -9.88 21.46
N HIS A 497 38.47 -10.30 22.70
CA HIS A 497 39.01 -9.42 23.74
C HIS A 497 40.26 -8.65 23.30
N LYS A 498 41.07 -9.24 22.41
CA LYS A 498 42.24 -8.60 21.79
C LYS A 498 41.90 -7.31 21.03
N LEU A 499 40.75 -7.23 20.35
CA LEU A 499 40.33 -6.02 19.62
C LEU A 499 39.85 -4.92 20.57
N ILE A 500 39.14 -5.30 21.64
CA ILE A 500 38.69 -4.37 22.69
C ILE A 500 39.90 -3.75 23.39
N GLU A 501 40.94 -4.55 23.67
CA GLU A 501 42.19 -4.03 24.24
C GLU A 501 42.93 -3.08 23.30
N ARG A 502 42.95 -3.36 21.99
CA ARG A 502 43.56 -2.45 21.00
C ARG A 502 42.88 -1.09 21.00
N ILE A 503 41.55 -1.04 21.01
CA ILE A 503 40.79 0.21 21.12
C ILE A 503 41.12 0.96 22.41
N ARG A 504 41.22 0.27 23.56
CA ARG A 504 41.54 0.89 24.85
C ARG A 504 42.95 1.47 24.93
N LYS A 505 43.88 1.01 24.09
CA LYS A 505 45.28 1.48 24.03
C LYS A 505 45.46 2.68 23.10
N LEU A 506 44.41 3.14 22.40
CA LEU A 506 44.49 4.28 21.49
C LEU A 506 44.69 5.59 22.27
N PRO A 507 45.76 6.37 22.00
CA PRO A 507 46.09 7.57 22.77
C PRO A 507 45.08 8.72 22.59
N ASN A 508 44.40 8.78 21.43
CA ASN A 508 43.52 9.90 21.07
C ASN A 508 42.03 9.66 21.42
N VAL A 509 41.67 8.49 21.94
CA VAL A 509 40.27 8.16 22.26
C VAL A 509 39.99 8.42 23.74
N LYS A 510 39.10 9.38 24.03
CA LYS A 510 38.72 9.66 25.43
C LYS A 510 37.91 8.47 26.00
N PRO A 511 38.05 8.16 27.30
CA PRO A 511 37.34 7.06 27.96
C PRO A 511 35.83 7.01 27.76
N LYS A 512 35.20 8.17 27.56
CA LYS A 512 33.76 8.31 27.31
C LYS A 512 33.29 7.72 25.98
N TYR A 513 34.18 7.53 25.00
CA TYR A 513 33.83 7.02 23.67
C TYR A 513 34.13 5.54 23.47
N TYR A 514 34.87 4.90 24.38
CA TYR A 514 35.20 3.47 24.26
C TYR A 514 33.98 2.57 24.19
N ASN A 515 32.98 2.82 25.04
CA ASN A 515 31.77 1.99 25.05
C ASN A 515 30.98 2.12 23.74
N LYS A 516 31.00 3.30 23.10
CA LYS A 516 30.34 3.51 21.80
C LYS A 516 31.05 2.78 20.67
N LEU A 517 32.38 2.85 20.62
CA LEU A 517 33.18 2.15 19.60
C LEU A 517 33.06 0.61 19.75
N VAL A 518 33.00 0.11 20.98
CA VAL A 518 32.78 -1.32 21.25
C VAL A 518 31.35 -1.75 20.90
N GLU A 519 30.35 -0.88 21.03
CA GLU A 519 29.00 -1.14 20.54
C GLU A 519 28.92 -1.16 19.01
N GLU A 520 29.59 -0.24 18.32
CA GLU A 520 29.65 -0.20 16.86
C GLU A 520 30.28 -1.48 16.27
N LEU A 521 31.32 -2.01 16.92
CA LEU A 521 31.93 -3.29 16.53
C LEU A 521 30.96 -4.48 16.55
N LYS A 522 29.90 -4.45 17.37
CA LYS A 522 28.93 -5.57 17.46
C LYS A 522 28.10 -5.73 16.18
N TYR A 523 28.03 -4.68 15.36
CA TYR A 523 27.24 -4.67 14.13
C TYR A 523 28.09 -4.93 12.89
N MET A 524 29.40 -5.18 13.06
CA MET A 524 30.36 -5.43 11.99
C MET A 524 30.76 -6.91 11.98
N ASP A 525 31.01 -7.46 10.80
CA ASP A 525 31.59 -8.81 10.68
C ASP A 525 33.06 -8.83 11.15
N SER A 526 33.64 -10.01 11.37
CA SER A 526 35.01 -10.13 11.90
C SER A 526 36.10 -9.45 11.05
N ALA A 527 35.91 -9.35 9.73
CA ALA A 527 36.86 -8.69 8.83
C ALA A 527 36.74 -7.17 8.93
N GLN A 528 35.50 -6.67 8.93
CA GLN A 528 35.17 -5.26 9.12
C GLN A 528 35.59 -4.74 10.50
N GLN A 529 35.43 -5.55 11.55
CA GLN A 529 35.91 -5.22 12.90
C GLN A 529 37.42 -4.98 12.90
N LEU A 530 38.19 -5.81 12.19
CA LEU A 530 39.64 -5.68 12.09
C LEU A 530 40.04 -4.43 11.29
N GLU A 531 39.38 -4.19 10.16
CA GLU A 531 39.61 -3.01 9.30
C GLU A 531 39.29 -1.71 10.03
N PHE A 532 38.18 -1.67 10.77
CA PHE A 532 37.78 -0.53 11.57
C PHE A 532 38.77 -0.23 12.70
N VAL A 533 39.24 -1.24 13.42
CA VAL A 533 40.29 -1.06 14.45
C VAL A 533 41.60 -0.58 13.83
N GLN A 534 42.01 -1.13 12.69
CA GLN A 534 43.20 -0.66 11.96
C GLN A 534 43.06 0.79 11.48
N TYR A 535 41.87 1.18 11.03
CA TYR A 535 41.58 2.56 10.65
C TYR A 535 41.72 3.51 11.85
N LEU A 536 41.17 3.13 13.01
CA LEU A 536 41.28 3.90 14.25
C LEU A 536 42.73 4.00 14.71
N GLU A 537 43.53 2.95 14.56
CA GLU A 537 44.96 2.97 14.89
C GLU A 537 45.79 3.85 13.93
N LYS A 538 45.47 3.87 12.63
CA LYS A 538 46.12 4.75 11.66
C LYS A 538 45.77 6.22 11.87
N SER A 539 44.60 6.49 12.46
CA SER A 539 44.06 7.83 12.66
C SER A 539 44.30 8.38 14.08
N ALA A 540 44.86 7.55 14.98
CA ALA A 540 45.30 7.92 16.31
C ALA A 540 46.80 8.24 16.32
#